data_AF-A0A9E7JYV4-F1
#
_entry.id   AF-A0A9E7JYV4-F1
#
_cell.length_a   1.000
_cell.length_b   1.000
_cell.length_c   1.000
_cell.angle_alpha   90.00
_cell.angle_beta   90.00
_cell.angle_gamma   90.00
#
_symmetry.space_group_name_H-M   'P 1'
#
loop_
_entity.id
_entity.type
_entity.pdbx_description
1 polymer ?
#
loop_
_entity_poly.entity_id
_entity_poly.type
_entity_poly.pdbx_seq_one_letter_code
_entity_poly.pdbx_strand_id
1 'polypeptide(L)' 'MASMVDPRLVLSAASLLLVLLLPLPAADVECCKKGADYPVKVSGVDISPDSIAWGKPDTFTISANTGKGSC' A
#
# COMPACT_ATOMS: atom_id res chain seq x y z
N MET A 1 8.70 30.98 -31.17
CA MET A 1 8.29 29.57 -31.35
C MET A 1 7.34 29.19 -30.20
N ALA A 2 6.04 29.44 -30.34
CA ALA A 2 5.08 28.96 -29.34
C ALA A 2 4.78 27.50 -29.70
N SER A 3 5.39 26.58 -28.95
CA SER A 3 5.04 25.16 -29.08
C SER A 3 3.62 25.01 -28.59
N MET A 4 2.69 24.77 -29.51
CA MET A 4 1.29 24.55 -29.20
C MET A 4 1.16 23.12 -28.67
N VAL A 5 1.46 22.96 -27.38
CA VAL A 5 1.21 21.70 -26.68
C VAL A 5 -0.30 21.52 -26.66
N ASP A 6 -0.79 20.44 -27.25
CA ASP A 6 -2.21 20.18 -27.30
C ASP A 6 -2.76 20.06 -25.85
N PRO A 7 -3.78 20.84 -25.46
CA PRO A 7 -4.30 20.81 -24.11
C PRO A 7 -4.82 19.44 -23.67
N ARG A 8 -5.28 18.60 -24.61
CA ARG A 8 -5.71 17.23 -24.32
C ARG A 8 -4.52 16.33 -24.03
N LEU A 9 -3.41 16.51 -24.75
CA LEU A 9 -2.17 15.79 -24.48
C LEU A 9 -1.62 16.13 -23.09
N VAL A 10 -1.64 17.41 -22.70
CA VAL A 10 -1.21 17.84 -21.35
C VAL A 10 -2.12 17.25 -20.27
N LEU A 11 -3.43 17.31 -20.46
CA LEU A 11 -4.39 16.77 -19.50
C LEU A 11 -4.25 15.24 -19.36
N SER A 12 -4.04 14.54 -20.48
CA SER A 12 -3.79 13.10 -20.50
C SER A 12 -2.50 12.74 -19.75
N ALA A 13 -1.40 13.44 -20.02
CA ALA A 13 -0.12 13.21 -19.34
C ALA A 13 -0.22 13.49 -17.83
N ALA A 14 -0.90 14.57 -17.45
CA ALA A 14 -1.14 14.90 -16.04
C ALA A 14 -1.98 13.81 -15.35
N SER A 15 -3.03 13.31 -16.01
CA SER A 15 -3.86 12.21 -15.47
C SER A 15 -3.06 10.94 -15.27
N LEU A 16 -2.17 10.59 -16.21
CA LEU A 16 -1.34 9.39 -16.11
C LEU A 16 -0.33 9.50 -14.97
N LEU A 17 0.28 10.68 -14.80
CA LEU A 17 1.16 10.98 -13.68
C LEU A 17 0.44 10.89 -12.33
N LEU A 18 -0.80 11.39 -12.25
CA LEU A 18 -1.62 11.24 -11.05
C LEU A 18 -1.87 9.76 -10.71
N VAL A 19 -2.15 8.91 -11.70
CA VAL A 19 -2.37 7.47 -11.49
C VAL A 19 -1.13 6.76 -10.94
N LEU A 20 0.07 7.10 -11.43
CA LEU A 20 1.32 6.52 -10.92
C LEU A 20 1.65 6.91 -9.47
N LEU A 21 1.08 8.02 -8.99
CA LEU A 21 1.30 8.51 -7.62
C LEU A 21 0.32 7.90 -6.61
N LEU A 22 -0.69 7.14 -7.05
CA LEU A 22 -1.57 6.47 -6.10
C LEU A 22 -0.79 5.38 -5.34
N PRO A 23 -0.87 5.37 -4.00
CA PRO A 23 -0.28 4.30 -3.20
C PRO A 23 -0.94 2.96 -3.58
N LEU A 24 -0.12 1.92 -3.71
CA LEU A 24 -0.60 0.55 -3.87
C LEU A 24 -1.36 0.15 -2.59
N PRO A 25 -2.52 -0.53 -2.70
CA PRO A 25 -3.22 -1.03 -1.53
C PRO A 25 -2.31 -2.00 -0.78
N ALA A 26 -2.03 -1.71 0.49
CA ALA A 26 -1.34 -2.64 1.38
C ALA A 26 -2.20 -3.89 1.59
N ALA A 27 -1.57 -5.02 1.89
CA ALA A 27 -2.29 -6.23 2.23
C ALA A 27 -3.15 -5.98 3.49
N ASP A 28 -4.45 -6.23 3.37
CA ASP A 28 -5.38 -6.11 4.50
C ASP A 28 -5.13 -7.27 5.47
N VAL A 29 -4.85 -6.95 6.73
CA VAL A 29 -4.53 -7.95 7.76
C VAL A 29 -5.51 -7.77 8.91
N GLU A 30 -6.35 -8.78 9.12
CA GLU A 30 -7.37 -8.74 10.15
C GLU A 30 -6.98 -9.63 11.34
N CYS A 31 -7.16 -9.13 12.56
CA CYS A 31 -7.02 -9.97 13.74
C CYS A 31 -8.15 -11.00 13.78
N CYS A 32 -7.81 -12.29 13.99
CA CYS A 32 -8.80 -13.37 14.06
C CYS A 32 -9.89 -13.16 15.12
N LYS A 33 -9.56 -12.50 16.24
CA LYS A 33 -10.55 -12.09 17.26
C LYS A 33 -10.67 -10.58 17.31
N LYS A 34 -11.72 -10.07 16.67
CA LYS A 34 -12.10 -8.65 16.77
C LYS A 34 -12.40 -8.28 18.22
N GLY A 35 -11.88 -7.13 18.65
CA GLY A 35 -12.09 -6.60 20.00
C GLY A 35 -11.36 -7.35 21.12
N ALA A 36 -10.53 -8.35 20.79
CA ALA A 36 -9.59 -8.88 21.77
C ALA A 36 -8.51 -7.85 22.04
N ASP A 37 -8.14 -7.74 23.30
CA ASP A 37 -7.08 -6.85 23.75
C ASP A 37 -5.73 -7.51 23.51
N TYR A 38 -5.13 -7.21 22.36
CA TYR A 38 -3.79 -7.64 22.04
C TYR A 38 -2.79 -6.61 22.61
N PRO A 39 -1.63 -7.05 23.13
CA PRO A 39 -0.58 -6.14 23.60
C PRO A 39 0.13 -5.38 22.47
N VAL A 40 -0.30 -5.60 21.22
CA VAL A 40 0.28 -5.06 20.00
C VAL A 40 -0.86 -4.64 19.07
N LYS A 41 -0.76 -3.45 18.50
CA LYS A 41 -1.62 -2.99 17.40
C LYS A 41 -0.84 -3.03 16.09
N VAL A 42 -1.33 -3.81 15.13
CA VAL A 42 -0.78 -3.87 13.76
C VAL A 42 -1.50 -2.83 12.91
N SER A 43 -0.76 -1.92 12.28
CA SER A 43 -1.33 -0.87 11.42
C SER A 43 -1.17 -1.17 9.93
N GLY A 44 -0.37 -2.17 9.55
CA GLY A 44 -0.22 -2.59 8.16
C GLY A 44 0.86 -3.64 8.00
N VAL A 45 0.73 -4.41 6.92
CA VAL A 45 1.75 -5.34 6.45
C VAL A 45 1.99 -5.07 4.98
N ASP A 46 3.26 -4.86 4.64
CA ASP A 46 3.74 -4.73 3.29
C ASP A 46 4.49 -6.01 2.91
N ILE A 47 4.20 -6.55 1.73
CA ILE A 47 4.74 -7.83 1.26
C ILE A 47 5.51 -7.55 -0.02
N SER A 48 6.78 -7.96 -0.07
CA SER A 48 7.63 -7.77 -1.24
C SER A 48 8.31 -9.07 -1.65
N PRO A 49 8.14 -9.52 -2.90
CA PRO A 49 7.18 -9.06 -3.92
C PRO A 49 5.70 -9.33 -3.55
N ASP A 50 4.77 -8.62 -4.20
CA ASP A 50 3.31 -8.76 -4.00
C ASP A 50 2.76 -10.17 -4.31
N SER A 51 3.55 -11.02 -4.98
CA SER A 51 3.21 -12.40 -5.26
C SER A 51 4.04 -13.35 -4.41
N ILE A 52 3.38 -14.02 -3.46
CA ILE A 52 4.03 -15.08 -2.68
C ILE A 52 4.23 -16.30 -3.58
N ALA A 53 5.50 -16.62 -3.86
CA ALA A 53 5.86 -17.75 -4.72
C ALA A 53 6.46 -18.89 -3.91
N TRP A 54 5.96 -20.11 -4.12
CA TRP A 54 6.48 -21.27 -3.40
C TRP A 54 7.97 -21.50 -3.65
N GLY A 55 8.71 -21.81 -2.58
CA GLY A 55 10.15 -22.05 -2.65
C GLY A 55 10.99 -20.80 -2.90
N LYS A 56 10.38 -19.63 -3.01
CA LYS A 56 11.07 -18.33 -3.15
C LYS A 56 11.02 -17.59 -1.81
N PRO A 57 12.09 -16.87 -1.42
CA PRO A 57 12.01 -15.95 -0.29
C PRO A 57 11.15 -14.74 -0.63
N ASP A 58 10.29 -14.36 0.32
CA ASP A 58 9.50 -13.13 0.32
C ASP A 58 9.82 -12.33 1.59
N THR A 59 9.63 -11.01 1.52
CA THR A 59 9.87 -10.09 2.64
C THR A 59 8.55 -9.56 3.16
N PHE A 60 8.38 -9.62 4.48
CA PHE A 60 7.21 -9.06 5.17
C PHE A 60 7.66 -7.91 6.05
N THR A 61 7.17 -6.71 5.77
CA THR A 61 7.41 -5.52 6.58
C THR A 61 6.16 -5.23 7.41
N ILE A 62 6.29 -5.33 8.74
CA ILE A 62 5.17 -5.19 9.67
C ILE A 62 5.28 -3.85 10.39
N SER A 63 4.24 -3.03 10.30
CA SER A 63 4.11 -1.80 11.07
C SER A 63 3.25 -2.06 12.30
N ALA A 64 3.83 -1.93 13.50
CA ALA A 64 3.12 -2.19 14.75
C ALA A 64 3.62 -1.32 15.90
N ASN A 65 2.77 -1.12 16.92
CA ASN A 65 3.13 -0.50 18.18
C ASN A 65 2.73 -1.38 19.37
N THR A 66 3.44 -1.21 20.48
CA THR A 66 3.13 -1.86 21.76
C THR A 66 2.16 -1.01 22.56
N GLY A 67 1.13 -1.66 23.12
CA GLY A 67 0.07 -1.00 23.88
C GLY A 67 -1.22 -1.81 23.87
N LYS A 68 -2.18 -1.39 24.69
CA LYS A 68 -3.56 -1.91 24.68
C LYS A 68 -4.17 -1.58 23.33
N GLY A 69 -4.17 -2.54 22.41
CA GLY A 69 -4.52 -2.33 21.02
C GLY A 69 -5.55 -3.35 20.57
N SER A 70 -6.62 -2.87 19.93
CA SER A 70 -7.33 -3.71 18.99
C SER A 70 -6.62 -3.62 17.63
N CYS A 71 -6.58 -4.70 16.86
CA CYS A 71 -7.07 -4.50 15.50
C CYS A 71 -8.55 -4.12 15.69
#